data_AF-A0A7T1DW46-F1
#
_entry.id   AF-A0A7T1DW46-F1
#
_cell.length_a   1.000
_cell.length_b   1.000
_cell.length_c   1.000
_cell.angle_alpha   90.00
_cell.angle_beta   90.00
_cell.angle_gamma   90.00
#
_symmetry.space_group_name_H-M   'P 1'
#
loop_
_entity.id
_entity.type
_entity.pdbx_description
1 polymer ?
#
loop_
_entity_poly.entity_id
_entity_poly.type
_entity_poly.pdbx_seq_one_letter_code
_entity_poly.pdbx_strand_id
1 'polypeptide(L)'
;MTCLGPGSDPLNRLYAGLFCAVLTQCALLAVGLVAGRPASLPLRRAVSISHHWMGAMLGGVLFVICLSGALSVLKPELRSWEMPTERQLAQAPIGLDDLLAQALAAFPEADSLQFDRPEAGPGPWHVQPMRSQQRWAGPAPTLSVPPVPAVHGDLTGIVTRLHNTFFAGFPGRVFVSLFGFALGALVVGGVVLHPRQEGTLWRLRLGAVLRTAAYDAHRLFGLWLAPLLLLIAVTGVFSGLGALATVQLAPLAFPDKPGQVMQALMQPYARPASGHRAPMASMDELMLRHRQMNPDFRVQGISVHHWGDAHAYATLRGTQRWQLSTAIFERYHYALTDLGLLRHDSAANQGPFTQGFIAIQPLHFARYADAASRWLHALAGLAGAVLAGSGTWLWLRRHASDSSAQYLRPWLSGMTLGLLLACSTMFAITALTPDSWPSRQRWQAMGFGLTWAGALICCLLPGKWRARLPTTLLQLAAALLAVAAAASLATQWRSAWQAPWPALSINVLLLSSAIAFWGTARKLETPP
;
A
#
# COMPACT_ATOMS: atom_id res chain seq x y z
N MET A 1 -28.46 6.50 -13.34
CA MET A 1 -28.79 7.07 -12.01
C MET A 1 -30.18 6.67 -11.50
N THR A 2 -30.97 5.88 -12.25
CA THR A 2 -32.34 5.44 -11.88
C THR A 2 -32.40 4.20 -10.97
N CYS A 3 -31.27 3.60 -10.59
CA CYS A 3 -31.28 2.36 -9.80
C CYS A 3 -31.59 2.55 -8.30
N LEU A 4 -31.72 3.79 -7.81
CA LEU A 4 -32.05 4.08 -6.42
C LEU A 4 -33.17 5.13 -6.41
N GLY A 5 -34.32 4.75 -5.87
CA GLY A 5 -35.53 5.59 -5.85
C GLY A 5 -35.33 6.94 -5.15
N PRO A 6 -36.26 7.90 -5.34
CA PRO A 6 -36.24 9.19 -4.66
C PRO A 6 -36.43 8.97 -3.14
N GLY A 7 -35.32 8.94 -2.40
CA GLY A 7 -35.30 8.70 -0.95
C GLY A 7 -33.99 8.12 -0.40
N SER A 8 -33.10 7.60 -1.26
CA SER A 8 -31.79 7.08 -0.83
C SER A 8 -30.78 8.18 -0.51
N ASP A 9 -30.00 7.99 0.56
CA ASP A 9 -28.84 8.81 0.97
C ASP A 9 -28.01 9.32 -0.24
N PRO A 10 -27.78 10.65 -0.36
CA PRO A 10 -26.98 11.24 -1.44
C PRO A 10 -25.61 10.59 -1.64
N LEU A 11 -24.91 10.22 -0.56
CA LEU A 11 -23.62 9.54 -0.65
C LEU A 11 -23.75 8.17 -1.29
N ASN A 12 -24.74 7.40 -0.84
CA ASN A 12 -24.97 6.07 -1.39
C ASN A 12 -25.28 6.12 -2.90
N ARG A 13 -26.01 7.14 -3.38
CA ARG A 13 -26.23 7.36 -4.83
C ARG A 13 -24.96 7.71 -5.58
N LEU A 14 -24.13 8.60 -5.01
CA LEU A 14 -22.85 8.99 -5.59
C LEU A 14 -21.95 7.76 -5.81
N TYR A 15 -21.79 6.94 -4.77
CA TYR A 15 -20.95 5.76 -4.85
C TYR A 15 -21.56 4.65 -5.70
N ALA A 16 -22.89 4.48 -5.72
CA ALA A 16 -23.55 3.59 -6.66
C ALA A 16 -23.23 3.95 -8.11
N GLY A 17 -23.32 5.25 -8.45
CA GLY A 17 -22.93 5.76 -9.76
C GLY A 17 -21.47 5.47 -10.10
N LEU A 18 -20.57 5.63 -9.12
CA LEU A 18 -19.15 5.35 -9.30
C LEU A 18 -18.86 3.87 -9.58
N PHE A 19 -19.46 2.95 -8.81
CA PHE A 19 -19.34 1.51 -9.06
C PHE A 19 -19.89 1.12 -10.43
N CYS A 20 -21.06 1.66 -10.81
CA CYS A 20 -21.62 1.46 -12.16
C CYS A 20 -20.68 1.99 -13.26
N ALA A 21 -20.04 3.15 -13.06
CA ALA A 21 -19.11 3.72 -14.03
C ALA A 21 -17.87 2.85 -14.21
N VAL A 22 -17.29 2.31 -13.13
CA VAL A 22 -16.16 1.37 -13.19
C VAL A 22 -16.55 0.10 -13.94
N LEU A 23 -17.71 -0.49 -13.63
CA LEU A 23 -18.21 -1.68 -14.34
C LEU A 23 -18.45 -1.41 -15.82
N THR A 24 -19.03 -0.25 -16.16
CA THR A 24 -19.24 0.17 -17.54
C THR A 24 -17.90 0.32 -18.27
N GLN A 25 -16.89 0.93 -17.64
CA GLN A 25 -15.57 1.07 -18.23
C GLN A 25 -14.87 -0.29 -18.44
N CYS A 26 -15.02 -1.23 -17.49
CA CYS A 26 -14.55 -2.60 -17.66
C CYS A 26 -15.23 -3.29 -18.85
N ALA A 27 -16.55 -3.12 -19.01
CA ALA A 27 -17.30 -3.67 -20.13
C ALA A 27 -16.88 -3.04 -21.47
N LEU A 28 -16.74 -1.71 -21.52
CA LEU A 28 -16.26 -0.99 -22.71
C LEU A 28 -14.84 -1.40 -23.09
N LEU A 29 -13.95 -1.59 -22.11
CA LEU A 29 -12.60 -2.11 -22.36
C LEU A 29 -12.66 -3.54 -22.92
N ALA A 30 -13.47 -4.41 -22.32
CA ALA A 30 -13.65 -5.77 -22.81
C ALA A 30 -14.21 -5.82 -24.23
N VAL A 31 -15.19 -4.97 -24.54
CA VAL A 31 -15.73 -4.80 -25.89
C VAL A 31 -14.66 -4.26 -26.82
N GLY A 32 -13.95 -3.18 -26.48
CA GLY A 32 -12.91 -2.59 -27.31
C GLY A 32 -11.75 -3.53 -27.65
N LEU A 33 -11.39 -4.44 -26.74
CA LEU A 33 -10.37 -5.46 -26.96
C LEU A 33 -10.79 -6.58 -27.93
N VAL A 34 -12.07 -6.64 -28.31
CA VAL A 34 -12.68 -7.71 -29.12
C VAL A 34 -13.48 -7.16 -30.31
N ALA A 35 -13.90 -5.90 -30.26
CA ALA A 35 -14.69 -5.21 -31.28
C ALA A 35 -13.88 -5.03 -32.56
N GLY A 36 -14.54 -5.17 -33.71
CA GLY A 36 -13.88 -5.13 -35.01
C GLY A 36 -13.13 -6.42 -35.38
N ARG A 37 -13.22 -7.49 -34.57
CA ARG A 37 -12.69 -8.79 -34.99
C ARG A 37 -13.47 -9.33 -36.22
N PRO A 38 -12.80 -9.83 -37.26
CA PRO A 38 -13.48 -10.58 -38.31
C PRO A 38 -14.21 -11.79 -37.71
N ALA A 39 -15.38 -12.11 -38.25
CA ALA A 39 -16.22 -13.22 -37.75
C ALA A 39 -15.47 -14.57 -37.74
N SER A 40 -14.46 -14.73 -38.61
CA SER A 40 -13.60 -15.89 -38.69
C SER A 40 -12.58 -16.04 -37.55
N LEU A 41 -12.29 -14.98 -36.76
CA LEU A 41 -11.37 -15.06 -35.63
C LEU A 41 -12.11 -15.47 -34.35
N PRO A 42 -11.81 -16.63 -33.75
CA PRO A 42 -12.47 -17.09 -32.54
C PRO A 42 -12.14 -16.17 -31.36
N LEU A 43 -13.12 -15.95 -30.47
CA LEU A 43 -13.02 -15.04 -29.31
C LEU A 43 -11.78 -15.32 -28.46
N ARG A 44 -11.49 -16.60 -28.19
CA ARG A 44 -10.31 -17.02 -27.42
C ARG A 44 -8.99 -16.57 -28.05
N ARG A 45 -8.91 -16.53 -29.39
CA ARG A 45 -7.73 -16.06 -30.11
C ARG A 45 -7.61 -14.54 -30.05
N ALA A 46 -8.72 -13.82 -30.14
CA ALA A 46 -8.74 -12.36 -29.93
C ALA A 46 -8.25 -11.99 -28.51
N VAL A 47 -8.83 -12.61 -27.48
CA VAL A 47 -8.40 -12.44 -26.07
C VAL A 47 -6.92 -12.79 -25.89
N SER A 48 -6.45 -13.86 -26.55
CA SER A 48 -5.04 -14.23 -26.55
C SER A 48 -4.18 -13.10 -27.11
N ILE A 49 -4.47 -12.59 -28.30
CA ILE A 49 -3.70 -11.52 -28.92
C ILE A 49 -3.66 -10.28 -28.00
N SER A 50 -4.83 -9.87 -27.51
CA SER A 50 -4.97 -8.72 -26.61
C SER A 50 -4.18 -8.89 -25.31
N HIS A 51 -4.27 -10.07 -24.66
CA HIS A 51 -3.52 -10.36 -23.43
C HIS A 51 -2.00 -10.31 -23.65
N HIS A 52 -1.50 -10.89 -24.75
CA HIS A 52 -0.06 -10.91 -25.04
C HIS A 52 0.49 -9.51 -25.33
N TRP A 53 -0.22 -8.71 -26.14
CA TRP A 53 0.22 -7.35 -26.48
C TRP A 53 0.08 -6.36 -25.32
N MET A 54 -1.06 -6.40 -24.62
CA MET A 54 -1.28 -5.57 -23.43
C MET A 54 -0.25 -5.90 -22.34
N GLY A 55 0.02 -7.19 -22.12
CA GLY A 55 1.06 -7.64 -21.19
C GLY A 55 2.45 -7.17 -21.59
N ALA A 56 2.78 -7.15 -22.88
CA ALA A 56 4.07 -6.65 -23.38
C ALA A 56 4.23 -5.13 -23.21
N MET A 57 3.21 -4.34 -23.57
CA MET A 57 3.29 -2.88 -23.52
C MET A 57 3.21 -2.33 -22.09
N LEU A 58 2.33 -2.92 -21.27
CA LEU A 58 2.03 -2.41 -19.93
C LEU A 58 2.80 -3.15 -18.83
N GLY A 59 3.36 -4.31 -19.13
CA GLY A 59 4.01 -5.18 -18.15
C GLY A 59 5.21 -4.53 -17.44
N GLY A 60 5.96 -3.65 -18.13
CA GLY A 60 7.04 -2.90 -17.49
C GLY A 60 6.53 -2.02 -16.34
N VAL A 61 5.49 -1.22 -16.58
CA VAL A 61 4.89 -0.35 -15.56
C VAL A 61 4.15 -1.18 -14.49
N LEU A 62 3.43 -2.23 -14.90
CA LEU A 62 2.75 -3.15 -13.97
C LEU A 62 3.75 -3.84 -13.03
N PHE A 63 4.94 -4.20 -13.52
CA PHE A 63 6.00 -4.72 -12.67
C PHE A 63 6.40 -3.71 -11.59
N VAL A 64 6.63 -2.45 -11.98
CA VAL A 64 6.95 -1.36 -11.03
C VAL A 64 5.84 -1.20 -9.98
N ILE A 65 4.57 -1.12 -10.41
CA ILE A 65 3.42 -0.91 -9.52
C ILE A 65 3.23 -2.11 -8.59
N CYS A 66 3.31 -3.34 -9.09
CA CYS A 66 3.09 -4.55 -8.28
C CYS A 66 4.24 -4.78 -7.28
N LEU A 67 5.49 -4.58 -7.69
CA LEU A 67 6.65 -4.75 -6.81
C LEU A 67 6.65 -3.68 -5.71
N SER A 68 6.47 -2.41 -6.07
CA SER A 68 6.39 -1.32 -5.09
C SER A 68 5.16 -1.46 -4.19
N GLY A 69 4.03 -1.94 -4.70
CA GLY A 69 2.82 -2.24 -3.92
C GLY A 69 3.04 -3.35 -2.90
N ALA A 70 3.68 -4.45 -3.30
CA ALA A 70 4.00 -5.56 -2.41
C ALA A 70 4.84 -5.13 -1.21
N LEU A 71 5.85 -4.28 -1.45
CA LEU A 71 6.68 -3.71 -0.40
C LEU A 71 5.90 -2.68 0.43
N SER A 72 5.06 -1.84 -0.19
CA SER A 72 4.28 -0.79 0.49
C SER A 72 3.27 -1.35 1.49
N VAL A 73 2.66 -2.51 1.19
CA VAL A 73 1.72 -3.17 2.11
C VAL A 73 2.44 -3.66 3.38
N LEU A 74 3.72 -4.03 3.28
CA LEU A 74 4.58 -4.41 4.40
C LEU A 74 5.19 -3.20 5.13
N LYS A 75 4.59 -2.00 5.02
CA LYS A 75 5.10 -0.78 5.65
C LYS A 75 5.40 -0.96 7.15
N PRO A 76 4.54 -1.58 7.98
CA PRO A 76 4.86 -1.80 9.40
C PRO A 76 6.13 -2.66 9.60
N GLU A 77 6.24 -3.75 8.86
CA GLU A 77 7.38 -4.67 8.92
C GLU A 77 8.67 -4.03 8.41
N LEU A 78 8.60 -3.32 7.28
CA LEU A 78 9.70 -2.56 6.71
C LEU A 78 10.13 -1.40 7.60
N ARG A 79 9.20 -0.67 8.23
CA ARG A 79 9.54 0.43 9.14
C ARG A 79 10.24 -0.10 10.38
N SER A 80 9.72 -1.19 10.95
CA SER A 80 10.38 -1.90 12.05
C SER A 80 11.80 -2.31 11.68
N TRP A 81 12.03 -2.80 10.45
CA TRP A 81 13.37 -3.16 9.96
C TRP A 81 14.26 -1.93 9.69
N GLU A 82 13.69 -0.87 9.11
CA GLU A 82 14.36 0.38 8.71
C GLU A 82 14.81 1.24 9.90
N MET A 83 14.04 1.25 10.98
CA MET A 83 14.24 2.08 12.18
C MET A 83 14.46 1.23 13.44
N PRO A 84 15.66 0.66 13.64
CA PRO A 84 16.01 -0.04 14.86
C PRO A 84 15.83 0.80 16.14
N THR A 85 16.08 2.10 16.10
CA THR A 85 16.00 2.99 17.27
C THR A 85 14.55 3.17 17.74
N GLU A 86 13.59 3.38 16.81
CA GLU A 86 12.15 3.46 17.14
C GLU A 86 11.66 2.19 17.85
N ARG A 87 12.19 1.03 17.43
CA ARG A 87 11.83 -0.28 17.97
C ARG A 87 12.41 -0.53 19.37
N GLN A 88 13.62 -0.06 19.64
CA GLN A 88 14.30 -0.28 20.94
C GLN A 88 13.71 0.57 22.07
N LEU A 89 13.11 1.72 21.74
CA LEU A 89 12.50 2.65 22.70
C LEU A 89 11.08 2.26 23.14
N ALA A 90 10.63 1.11 22.68
CA ALA A 90 9.33 0.54 22.96
C ALA A 90 9.25 -0.05 24.38
N GLN A 91 9.20 0.76 25.46
CA GLN A 91 9.00 0.23 26.82
C GLN A 91 8.54 1.23 27.90
N ALA A 92 7.94 0.64 28.96
CA ALA A 92 7.10 1.16 30.06
C ALA A 92 5.72 1.72 29.61
N PRO A 93 4.58 1.08 29.98
CA PRO A 93 3.26 1.64 29.72
C PRO A 93 3.11 2.95 30.49
N ILE A 94 3.01 4.07 29.76
CA ILE A 94 2.59 5.35 30.32
C ILE A 94 1.06 5.35 30.47
N GLY A 95 0.56 5.83 31.61
CA GLY A 95 -0.86 6.10 31.79
C GLY A 95 -1.33 7.17 30.80
N LEU A 96 -2.55 7.06 30.29
CA LEU A 96 -3.10 8.07 29.40
C LEU A 96 -3.27 9.41 30.10
N ASP A 97 -3.50 9.42 31.42
CA ASP A 97 -3.56 10.65 32.21
C ASP A 97 -2.20 11.36 32.26
N ASP A 98 -1.11 10.62 32.48
CA ASP A 98 0.25 11.17 32.48
C ASP A 98 0.64 11.69 31.08
N LEU A 99 0.28 10.93 30.05
CA LEU A 99 0.50 11.33 28.66
C LEU A 99 -0.26 12.61 28.31
N LEU A 100 -1.51 12.71 28.75
CA LEU A 100 -2.34 13.90 28.56
C LEU A 100 -1.76 15.10 29.32
N ALA A 101 -1.32 14.92 30.56
CA ALA A 101 -0.70 15.98 31.34
C ALA A 101 0.56 16.53 30.66
N GLN A 102 1.44 15.65 30.16
CA GLN A 102 2.62 16.07 29.39
C GLN A 102 2.24 16.80 28.09
N ALA A 103 1.21 16.34 27.39
CA ALA A 103 0.73 16.97 26.17
C ALA A 103 0.13 18.36 26.40
N LEU A 104 -0.69 18.52 27.45
CA LEU A 104 -1.27 19.82 27.84
C LEU A 104 -0.18 20.81 28.27
N ALA A 105 0.86 20.33 28.96
CA ALA A 105 2.01 21.15 29.32
C ALA A 105 2.84 21.59 28.09
N ALA A 106 3.00 20.70 27.10
CA ALA A 106 3.72 21.01 25.87
C ALA A 106 2.93 21.91 24.90
N PHE A 107 1.60 21.82 24.92
CA PHE A 107 0.70 22.53 24.00
C PHE A 107 -0.44 23.25 24.74
N PRO A 108 -0.14 24.26 25.58
CA PRO A 108 -1.13 24.92 26.43
C PRO A 108 -2.20 25.70 25.65
N GLU A 109 -1.89 26.13 24.42
CA GLU A 109 -2.81 26.89 23.56
C GLU A 109 -3.67 26.00 22.64
N ALA A 110 -3.54 24.67 22.74
CA ALA A 110 -4.25 23.77 21.85
C ALA A 110 -5.70 23.52 22.31
N ASP A 111 -6.67 23.86 21.47
CA ASP A 111 -8.10 23.54 21.70
C ASP A 111 -8.37 22.03 21.70
N SER A 112 -7.51 21.27 21.01
CA SER A 112 -7.62 19.82 20.91
C SER A 112 -6.26 19.16 20.72
N LEU A 113 -6.13 17.93 21.22
CA LEU A 113 -4.93 17.12 21.18
C LEU A 113 -5.24 15.78 20.52
N GLN A 114 -4.42 15.38 19.55
CA GLN A 114 -4.50 14.09 18.87
C GLN A 114 -3.34 13.20 19.32
N PHE A 115 -3.66 12.06 19.93
CA PHE A 115 -2.74 11.04 20.40
C PHE A 115 -2.81 9.85 19.43
N ASP A 116 -1.70 9.56 18.75
CA ASP A 116 -1.60 8.47 17.80
C ASP A 116 -0.75 7.33 18.37
N ARG A 117 -1.33 6.13 18.36
CA ARG A 117 -0.65 4.91 18.77
C ARG A 117 0.14 4.36 17.58
N PRO A 118 1.38 3.87 17.78
CA PRO A 118 2.13 3.19 16.73
C PRO A 118 1.39 1.98 16.15
N GLU A 119 1.38 1.87 14.81
CA GLU A 119 0.77 0.73 14.11
C GLU A 119 1.49 -0.61 14.35
N ALA A 120 2.79 -0.60 14.66
CA ALA A 120 3.66 -1.77 14.64
C ALA A 120 3.97 -2.38 16.03
N GLY A 121 3.27 -1.97 17.09
CA GLY A 121 3.45 -2.50 18.44
C GLY A 121 3.82 -1.43 19.47
N PRO A 122 4.52 -1.78 20.57
CA PRO A 122 4.96 -0.79 21.53
C PRO A 122 5.95 0.16 20.84
N GLY A 123 5.75 1.45 21.02
CA GLY A 123 6.53 2.54 20.41
C GLY A 123 6.04 3.85 21.02
N PRO A 124 6.68 4.99 20.70
CA PRO A 124 6.31 6.27 21.29
C PRO A 124 4.90 6.67 20.88
N TRP A 125 4.14 7.25 21.81
CA TRP A 125 2.92 7.97 21.44
C TRP A 125 3.33 9.25 20.72
N HIS A 126 2.67 9.54 19.60
CA HIS A 126 2.82 10.82 18.92
C HIS A 126 1.62 11.70 19.25
N VAL A 127 1.90 12.87 19.82
CA VAL A 127 0.87 13.85 20.19
C VAL A 127 1.03 15.08 19.33
N GLN A 128 -0.07 15.49 18.70
CA GLN A 128 -0.14 16.66 17.84
C GLN A 128 -1.28 17.58 18.28
N PRO A 129 -1.04 18.90 18.37
CA PRO A 129 -2.11 19.84 18.63
C PRO A 129 -2.97 20.02 17.36
N MET A 130 -4.26 20.18 17.57
CA MET A 130 -5.25 20.48 16.53
C MET A 130 -5.95 21.80 16.87
N ARG A 131 -6.06 22.68 15.87
CA ARG A 131 -6.75 23.97 15.99
C ARG A 131 -8.04 23.91 15.19
N SER A 132 -9.19 24.21 15.81
CA SER A 132 -10.51 24.25 15.16
C SER A 132 -10.89 22.96 14.37
N GLN A 133 -10.55 21.78 14.89
CA GLN A 133 -10.72 20.48 14.20
C GLN A 133 -10.01 20.32 12.84
N GLN A 134 -9.25 21.32 12.40
CA GLN A 134 -8.36 21.21 11.25
C GLN A 134 -6.97 20.78 11.72
N ARG A 135 -6.34 19.89 10.93
CA ARG A 135 -4.91 19.64 11.09
C ARG A 135 -4.16 20.94 10.84
N TRP A 136 -3.13 21.18 11.64
CA TRP A 136 -2.27 22.35 11.54
C TRP A 136 -1.83 22.62 10.09
N ALA A 137 -1.90 23.87 9.65
CA ALA A 137 -1.36 24.27 8.36
C ALA A 137 0.17 24.42 8.49
N GLY A 138 0.93 23.43 7.99
CA GLY A 138 2.39 23.34 8.10
C GLY A 138 2.85 22.11 8.89
N PRO A 139 4.16 21.92 9.15
CA PRO A 139 4.64 20.84 10.00
C PRO A 139 4.15 21.06 11.43
N ALA A 140 3.11 20.32 11.83
CA ALA A 140 2.56 20.37 13.18
C ALA A 140 3.65 19.96 14.19
N PRO A 141 3.84 20.70 15.28
CA PRO A 141 4.76 20.26 16.33
C PRO A 141 4.27 18.91 16.86
N THR A 142 5.16 17.92 16.90
CA THR A 142 4.83 16.56 17.34
C THR A 142 5.62 16.27 18.60
N LEU A 143 4.92 16.01 19.70
CA LEU A 143 5.51 15.50 20.93
C LEU A 143 5.56 13.98 20.82
N SER A 144 6.73 13.38 21.01
CA SER A 144 6.87 11.92 21.11
C SER A 144 7.11 11.54 22.56
N VAL A 145 6.33 10.60 23.09
CA VAL A 145 6.42 10.16 24.49
C VAL A 145 6.65 8.64 24.54
N PRO A 146 7.80 8.17 25.06
CA PRO A 146 8.95 8.97 25.54
C PRO A 146 9.65 9.73 24.40
N PRO A 147 10.47 10.76 24.70
CA PRO A 147 11.25 11.47 23.70
C PRO A 147 12.10 10.50 22.89
N VAL A 148 11.98 10.58 21.56
CA VAL A 148 12.73 9.73 20.62
C VAL A 148 13.81 10.59 19.96
N PRO A 149 15.07 10.13 19.92
CA PRO A 149 16.12 10.82 19.18
C PRO A 149 15.74 10.91 17.70
N ALA A 150 16.23 11.94 17.01
CA ALA A 150 15.92 12.13 15.59
C ALA A 150 16.43 10.93 14.77
N VAL A 151 15.49 10.17 14.20
CA VAL A 151 15.76 9.07 13.27
C VAL A 151 15.49 9.50 11.83
N HIS A 152 16.29 8.97 10.91
CA HIS A 152 16.37 9.39 9.52
C HIS A 152 16.35 8.16 8.60
N GLY A 153 15.50 8.22 7.58
CA GLY A 153 15.26 7.10 6.67
C GLY A 153 13.87 7.19 6.04
N ASP A 154 13.81 6.86 4.76
CA ASP A 154 12.64 7.02 3.90
C ASP A 154 12.50 5.86 2.90
N LEU A 155 13.09 4.69 3.16
CA LEU A 155 12.90 3.48 2.34
C LEU A 155 11.42 3.18 2.16
N THR A 156 10.69 3.12 3.28
CA THR A 156 9.23 2.88 3.27
C THR A 156 8.46 3.97 2.51
N GLY A 157 8.87 5.23 2.65
CA GLY A 157 8.23 6.36 1.98
C GLY A 157 8.53 6.43 0.48
N ILE A 158 9.77 6.15 0.05
CA ILE A 158 10.17 6.08 -1.36
C ILE A 158 9.35 5.00 -2.08
N VAL A 159 9.26 3.79 -1.53
CA VAL A 159 8.47 2.70 -2.13
C VAL A 159 6.99 3.06 -2.18
N THR A 160 6.46 3.62 -1.09
CA THR A 160 5.05 4.04 -1.03
C THR A 160 4.74 5.12 -2.08
N ARG A 161 5.63 6.12 -2.24
CA ARG A 161 5.46 7.20 -3.22
C ARG A 161 5.58 6.69 -4.66
N LEU A 162 6.49 5.75 -4.93
CA LEU A 162 6.59 5.09 -6.23
C LEU A 162 5.28 4.36 -6.57
N HIS A 163 4.73 3.58 -5.63
CA HIS A 163 3.50 2.83 -5.84
C HIS A 163 2.28 3.74 -6.00
N ASN A 164 2.09 4.71 -5.11
CA ASN A 164 0.82 5.43 -5.00
C ASN A 164 0.72 6.66 -5.91
N THR A 165 1.85 7.25 -6.32
CA THR A 165 1.89 8.53 -7.02
C THR A 165 2.97 8.58 -8.08
N PHE A 166 3.81 7.54 -8.23
CA PHE A 166 4.93 7.54 -9.17
C PHE A 166 5.83 8.79 -9.03
N PHE A 167 5.94 9.33 -7.80
CA PHE A 167 6.58 10.61 -7.45
C PHE A 167 5.97 11.89 -8.09
N ALA A 168 4.81 11.79 -8.74
CA ALA A 168 4.14 12.89 -9.43
C ALA A 168 2.90 13.43 -8.69
N GLY A 169 2.76 13.15 -7.39
CA GLY A 169 1.62 13.61 -6.59
C GLY A 169 0.27 13.09 -7.09
N PHE A 170 -0.76 13.93 -7.06
CA PHE A 170 -2.12 13.53 -7.46
C PHE A 170 -2.25 13.06 -8.93
N PRO A 171 -1.66 13.74 -9.93
CA PRO A 171 -1.63 13.23 -11.31
C PRO A 171 -1.08 11.81 -11.42
N GLY A 172 -0.01 11.51 -10.70
CA GLY A 172 0.56 10.16 -10.69
C GLY A 172 -0.33 9.12 -10.00
N ARG A 173 -1.13 9.52 -9.00
CA ARG A 173 -2.15 8.64 -8.40
C ARG A 173 -3.22 8.25 -9.41
N VAL A 174 -3.67 9.21 -10.23
CA VAL A 174 -4.61 8.94 -11.32
C VAL A 174 -3.98 8.01 -12.36
N PHE A 175 -2.72 8.27 -12.75
CA PHE A 175 -1.97 7.41 -13.67
C PHE A 175 -1.88 5.95 -13.17
N VAL A 176 -1.45 5.73 -11.93
CA VAL A 176 -1.38 4.36 -11.34
C VAL A 176 -2.76 3.70 -11.31
N SER A 177 -3.81 4.46 -11.01
CA SER A 177 -5.18 3.92 -10.94
C SER A 177 -5.68 3.38 -12.29
N LEU A 178 -5.24 3.94 -13.42
CA LEU A 178 -5.55 3.42 -14.75
C LEU A 178 -4.97 2.02 -14.98
N PHE A 179 -3.81 1.72 -14.39
CA PHE A 179 -3.23 0.38 -14.45
C PHE A 179 -4.02 -0.66 -13.65
N GLY A 180 -4.92 -0.25 -12.75
CA GLY A 180 -5.91 -1.13 -12.15
C GLY A 180 -6.84 -1.77 -13.20
N PHE A 181 -7.30 -0.99 -14.19
CA PHE A 181 -8.07 -1.55 -15.32
C PHE A 181 -7.25 -2.51 -16.18
N ALA A 182 -6.00 -2.14 -16.49
CA ALA A 182 -5.09 -2.99 -17.26
C ALA A 182 -4.82 -4.33 -16.56
N LEU A 183 -4.52 -4.29 -15.26
CA LEU A 183 -4.31 -5.49 -14.45
C LEU A 183 -5.58 -6.34 -14.39
N GLY A 184 -6.75 -5.73 -14.17
CA GLY A 184 -8.03 -6.45 -14.17
C GLY A 184 -8.31 -7.15 -15.50
N ALA A 185 -8.11 -6.46 -16.63
CA ALA A 185 -8.28 -7.04 -17.96
C ALA A 185 -7.27 -8.17 -18.24
N LEU A 186 -6.02 -8.03 -17.79
CA LEU A 186 -5.01 -9.09 -17.91
C LEU A 186 -5.37 -10.31 -17.06
N VAL A 187 -5.84 -10.12 -15.82
CA VAL A 187 -6.26 -11.21 -14.94
C VAL A 187 -7.45 -11.97 -15.53
N VAL A 188 -8.52 -11.25 -15.92
CA VAL A 188 -9.70 -11.87 -16.55
C VAL A 188 -9.32 -12.58 -17.84
N GLY A 189 -8.51 -11.93 -18.69
CA GLY A 189 -7.98 -12.56 -19.91
C GLY A 189 -7.15 -13.80 -19.62
N GLY A 190 -6.31 -13.78 -18.59
CA GLY A 190 -5.50 -14.92 -18.16
C GLY A 190 -6.34 -16.11 -17.72
N VAL A 191 -7.40 -15.88 -16.93
CA VAL A 191 -8.35 -16.91 -16.50
C VAL A 191 -9.07 -17.53 -17.71
N VAL A 192 -9.53 -16.70 -18.65
CA VAL A 192 -10.17 -17.17 -19.90
C VAL A 192 -9.21 -18.00 -20.77
N LEU A 193 -7.93 -17.64 -20.78
CA LEU A 193 -6.90 -18.32 -21.58
C LEU A 193 -6.31 -19.55 -20.91
N HIS A 194 -6.57 -19.78 -19.63
CA HIS A 194 -5.93 -20.83 -18.85
C HIS A 194 -6.06 -22.21 -19.54
N PRO A 195 -4.98 -22.99 -19.67
CA PRO A 195 -5.03 -24.31 -20.28
C PRO A 195 -5.85 -25.28 -19.42
N ARG A 196 -6.98 -25.76 -19.94
CA ARG A 196 -7.89 -26.72 -19.27
C ARG A 196 -7.38 -28.17 -19.34
N GLN A 197 -6.09 -28.38 -19.12
CA GLN A 197 -5.46 -29.69 -19.15
C GLN A 197 -5.27 -30.24 -17.73
N GLU A 198 -5.38 -31.55 -17.56
CA GLU A 198 -5.16 -32.19 -16.26
C GLU A 198 -3.72 -32.00 -15.76
N GLY A 199 -3.58 -31.71 -14.47
CA GLY A 199 -2.28 -31.51 -13.84
C GLY A 199 -1.59 -30.17 -14.11
N THR A 200 -2.17 -29.24 -14.89
CA THR A 200 -1.61 -27.88 -15.08
C THR A 200 -1.82 -26.98 -13.86
N LEU A 201 -2.77 -27.32 -13.00
CA LEU A 201 -3.15 -26.54 -11.81
C LEU A 201 -2.09 -26.51 -10.71
N TRP A 202 -1.16 -27.46 -10.69
CA TRP A 202 -0.19 -27.61 -9.58
C TRP A 202 1.26 -27.81 -10.04
N ARG A 203 1.51 -27.84 -11.35
CA ARG A 203 2.82 -28.22 -11.89
C ARG A 203 3.74 -27.01 -12.01
N LEU A 204 4.77 -26.95 -11.14
CA LEU A 204 5.87 -25.98 -11.18
C LEU A 204 7.22 -26.69 -11.28
N ARG A 205 7.85 -26.68 -12.46
CA ARG A 205 9.14 -27.35 -12.67
C ARG A 205 10.32 -26.39 -12.44
N LEU A 206 10.69 -26.19 -11.18
CA LEU A 206 11.84 -25.36 -10.81
C LEU A 206 13.19 -25.92 -11.30
N GLY A 207 13.31 -27.22 -11.60
CA GLY A 207 14.52 -27.80 -12.20
C GLY A 207 14.65 -27.61 -13.71
N ALA A 208 13.58 -27.15 -14.39
CA ALA A 208 13.59 -26.98 -15.84
C ALA A 208 14.31 -25.70 -16.28
N VAL A 209 14.61 -25.63 -17.58
CA VAL A 209 15.09 -24.42 -18.26
C VAL A 209 14.16 -23.23 -17.96
N LEU A 210 14.73 -22.03 -17.86
CA LEU A 210 14.04 -20.83 -17.39
C LEU A 210 12.72 -20.58 -18.13
N ARG A 211 12.66 -20.89 -19.43
CA ARG A 211 11.45 -20.71 -20.25
C ARG A 211 10.27 -21.49 -19.68
N THR A 212 10.52 -22.75 -19.35
CA THR A 212 9.50 -23.68 -18.85
C THR A 212 9.09 -23.30 -17.43
N ALA A 213 10.06 -22.97 -16.57
CA ALA A 213 9.78 -22.52 -15.22
C ALA A 213 8.97 -21.21 -15.18
N ALA A 214 9.32 -20.24 -16.03
CA ALA A 214 8.60 -18.97 -16.14
C ALA A 214 7.17 -19.16 -16.66
N TYR A 215 6.98 -20.02 -17.67
CA TYR A 215 5.63 -20.36 -18.16
C TYR A 215 4.80 -21.08 -17.10
N ASP A 216 5.38 -22.07 -16.42
CA ASP A 216 4.73 -22.81 -15.34
C ASP A 216 4.33 -21.87 -14.17
N ALA A 217 5.20 -20.94 -13.78
CA ALA A 217 4.91 -19.93 -12.76
C ALA A 217 3.82 -18.95 -13.22
N HIS A 218 3.86 -18.50 -14.47
CA HIS A 218 2.90 -17.53 -15.01
C HIS A 218 1.47 -18.10 -15.04
N ARG A 219 1.30 -19.36 -15.43
CA ARG A 219 -0.03 -20.01 -15.36
C ARG A 219 -0.50 -20.25 -13.92
N LEU A 220 0.41 -20.68 -13.04
CA LEU A 220 0.07 -21.10 -11.68
C LEU A 220 -0.35 -19.90 -10.85
N PHE A 221 0.50 -18.88 -10.78
CA PHE A 221 0.20 -17.66 -10.04
C PHE A 221 -0.95 -16.89 -10.68
N GLY A 222 -1.01 -16.86 -12.02
CA GLY A 222 -2.09 -16.20 -12.76
C GLY A 222 -3.47 -16.77 -12.44
N LEU A 223 -3.59 -18.07 -12.16
CA LEU A 223 -4.86 -18.69 -11.78
C LEU A 223 -5.14 -18.59 -10.28
N TRP A 224 -4.21 -19.06 -9.44
CA TRP A 224 -4.45 -19.20 -8.00
C TRP A 224 -4.59 -17.85 -7.29
N LEU A 225 -3.91 -16.82 -7.78
CA LEU A 225 -3.97 -15.48 -7.20
C LEU A 225 -4.91 -14.57 -7.99
N ALA A 226 -5.62 -15.06 -9.01
CA ALA A 226 -6.56 -14.26 -9.79
C ALA A 226 -7.60 -13.53 -8.92
N PRO A 227 -8.29 -14.18 -7.95
CA PRO A 227 -9.30 -13.47 -7.14
C PRO A 227 -8.70 -12.30 -6.36
N LEU A 228 -7.51 -12.51 -5.81
CA LEU A 228 -6.83 -11.52 -4.99
C LEU A 228 -6.20 -10.40 -5.85
N LEU A 229 -5.62 -10.73 -7.00
CA LEU A 229 -5.12 -9.75 -7.97
C LEU A 229 -6.26 -8.92 -8.54
N LEU A 230 -7.43 -9.51 -8.78
CA LEU A 230 -8.62 -8.78 -9.23
C LEU A 230 -9.13 -7.84 -8.14
N LEU A 231 -9.16 -8.28 -6.88
CA LEU A 231 -9.48 -7.41 -5.74
C LEU A 231 -8.54 -6.20 -5.67
N ILE A 232 -7.22 -6.43 -5.77
CA ILE A 232 -6.20 -5.37 -5.73
C ILE A 232 -6.34 -4.44 -6.94
N ALA A 233 -6.60 -5.00 -8.13
CA ALA A 233 -6.81 -4.23 -9.35
C ALA A 233 -8.02 -3.30 -9.24
N VAL A 234 -9.17 -3.84 -8.81
CA VAL A 234 -10.41 -3.06 -8.65
C VAL A 234 -10.24 -2.00 -7.57
N THR A 235 -9.74 -2.36 -6.39
CA THR A 235 -9.52 -1.38 -5.32
C THR A 235 -8.49 -0.31 -5.69
N GLY A 236 -7.47 -0.67 -6.49
CA GLY A 236 -6.48 0.26 -7.02
C GLY A 236 -7.07 1.33 -7.96
N VAL A 237 -8.08 0.97 -8.78
CA VAL A 237 -8.80 1.94 -9.64
C VAL A 237 -9.39 3.07 -8.80
N PHE A 238 -9.98 2.74 -7.65
CA PHE A 238 -10.67 3.73 -6.82
C PHE A 238 -9.74 4.66 -6.03
N SER A 239 -8.45 4.33 -5.90
CA SER A 239 -7.48 5.15 -5.15
C SER A 239 -7.35 6.57 -5.70
N GLY A 240 -7.09 6.72 -7.00
CA GLY A 240 -6.97 8.01 -7.69
C GLY A 240 -8.23 8.39 -8.46
N LEU A 241 -8.78 7.46 -9.26
CA LEU A 241 -9.97 7.76 -10.07
C LEU A 241 -11.23 7.85 -9.21
N GLY A 242 -11.34 7.05 -8.15
CA GLY A 242 -12.46 7.15 -7.22
C GLY A 242 -12.44 8.46 -6.44
N ALA A 243 -11.26 8.91 -5.98
CA ALA A 243 -11.11 10.22 -5.36
C ALA A 243 -11.45 11.37 -6.32
N LEU A 244 -10.94 11.31 -7.55
CA LEU A 244 -11.24 12.30 -8.60
C LEU A 244 -12.75 12.32 -8.91
N ALA A 245 -13.34 11.16 -9.15
CA ALA A 245 -14.75 11.05 -9.50
C ALA A 245 -15.67 11.47 -8.35
N THR A 246 -15.29 11.22 -7.08
CA THR A 246 -16.05 11.71 -5.92
C THR A 246 -16.16 13.23 -5.95
N VAL A 247 -15.07 13.93 -6.23
CA VAL A 247 -15.07 15.41 -6.30
C VAL A 247 -15.81 15.90 -7.55
N GLN A 248 -15.56 15.29 -8.71
CA GLN A 248 -16.16 15.73 -9.98
C GLN A 248 -17.67 15.46 -10.05
N LEU A 249 -18.15 14.40 -9.39
CA LEU A 249 -19.58 14.04 -9.35
C LEU A 249 -20.30 14.62 -8.12
N ALA A 250 -19.57 15.27 -7.20
CA ALA A 250 -20.16 15.91 -6.03
C ALA A 250 -21.30 16.89 -6.38
N PRO A 251 -21.22 17.73 -7.43
CA PRO A 251 -22.33 18.62 -7.79
C PRO A 251 -23.62 17.91 -8.19
N LEU A 252 -23.54 16.65 -8.64
CA LEU A 252 -24.73 15.87 -9.00
C LEU A 252 -25.44 15.30 -7.76
N ALA A 253 -24.68 14.99 -6.71
CA ALA A 253 -25.21 14.43 -5.46
C ALA A 253 -25.54 15.51 -4.41
N PHE A 254 -24.80 16.62 -4.43
CA PHE A 254 -24.92 17.78 -3.55
C PHE A 254 -25.00 19.07 -4.37
N PRO A 255 -26.11 19.34 -5.08
CA PRO A 255 -26.24 20.48 -6.00
C PRO A 255 -25.96 21.82 -5.32
N ASP A 256 -26.46 21.98 -4.10
CA ASP A 256 -26.36 23.26 -3.37
C ASP A 256 -25.01 23.46 -2.69
N LYS A 257 -24.29 22.37 -2.34
CA LYS A 257 -23.05 22.43 -1.54
C LYS A 257 -22.05 21.32 -1.92
N PRO A 258 -21.47 21.32 -3.15
CA PRO A 258 -20.57 20.26 -3.61
C PRO A 258 -19.33 20.07 -2.73
N GLY A 259 -18.82 21.16 -2.13
CA GLY A 259 -17.66 21.11 -1.23
C GLY A 259 -17.90 20.35 0.08
N GLN A 260 -19.16 20.04 0.42
CA GLN A 260 -19.51 19.31 1.64
C GLN A 260 -19.48 17.79 1.47
N VAL A 261 -19.22 17.24 0.28
CA VAL A 261 -19.19 15.77 0.06
C VAL A 261 -18.26 15.04 1.05
N MET A 262 -17.11 15.64 1.36
CA MET A 262 -16.17 15.05 2.32
C MET A 262 -16.66 15.18 3.76
N GLN A 263 -17.31 16.29 4.13
CA GLN A 263 -17.95 16.42 5.44
C GLN A 263 -19.11 15.45 5.61
N ALA A 264 -19.92 15.25 4.56
CA ALA A 264 -21.01 14.29 4.56
C ALA A 264 -20.49 12.85 4.69
N LEU A 265 -19.35 12.52 4.06
CA LEU A 265 -18.73 11.21 4.18
C LEU A 265 -18.10 10.98 5.56
N MET A 266 -17.38 11.99 6.08
CA MET A 266 -16.63 11.90 7.34
C MET A 266 -17.49 12.13 8.58
N GLN A 267 -18.65 12.78 8.44
CA GLN A 267 -19.59 13.14 9.51
C GLN A 267 -18.88 13.64 10.77
N PRO A 268 -18.03 14.68 10.73
CA PRO A 268 -17.23 15.06 11.90
C PRO A 268 -18.13 15.37 13.11
N TYR A 269 -17.81 14.80 14.27
CA TYR A 269 -18.48 15.16 15.51
C TYR A 269 -17.90 16.47 16.04
N ALA A 270 -18.75 17.47 16.26
CA ALA A 270 -18.37 18.73 16.87
C ALA A 270 -19.34 19.06 17.99
N ARG A 271 -18.80 19.22 19.20
CA ARG A 271 -19.51 19.76 20.35
C ARG A 271 -18.82 21.07 20.74
N PRO A 272 -19.43 22.25 20.44
CA PRO A 272 -18.83 23.53 20.77
C PRO A 272 -18.56 23.65 22.27
N ALA A 273 -17.43 24.28 22.62
CA ALA A 273 -17.12 24.62 24.01
C ALA A 273 -18.25 25.43 24.64
N SER A 274 -18.58 25.12 25.89
CA SER A 274 -19.59 25.82 26.66
C SER A 274 -19.08 27.12 27.30
N GLY A 275 -17.75 27.28 27.41
CA GLY A 275 -17.10 28.36 28.15
C GLY A 275 -17.12 28.17 29.67
N HIS A 276 -17.77 27.11 30.17
CA HIS A 276 -17.90 26.83 31.59
C HIS A 276 -16.93 25.74 32.01
N ARG A 277 -16.16 25.98 33.08
CA ARG A 277 -15.22 24.98 33.60
C ARG A 277 -15.95 23.81 34.25
N ALA A 278 -15.45 22.60 34.04
CA ALA A 278 -15.95 21.38 34.69
C ALA A 278 -14.80 20.44 35.07
N PRO A 279 -14.98 19.60 36.11
CA PRO A 279 -14.02 18.54 36.41
C PRO A 279 -13.99 17.49 35.30
N MET A 280 -12.80 16.98 34.98
CA MET A 280 -12.59 15.94 33.97
C MET A 280 -12.39 14.57 34.65
N ALA A 281 -13.01 13.55 34.08
CA ALA A 281 -12.78 12.16 34.42
C ALA A 281 -11.44 11.67 33.84
N SER A 282 -10.94 10.57 34.40
CA SER A 282 -9.68 9.95 33.98
C SER A 282 -9.78 9.37 32.56
N MET A 283 -8.76 9.63 31.73
CA MET A 283 -8.60 9.01 30.42
C MET A 283 -8.23 7.53 30.52
N ASP A 284 -7.53 7.13 31.57
CA ASP A 284 -7.26 5.72 31.85
C ASP A 284 -8.55 4.98 32.22
N GLU A 285 -9.43 5.60 33.02
CA GLU A 285 -10.76 5.08 33.31
C GLU A 285 -11.63 4.97 32.05
N LEU A 286 -11.63 6.02 31.20
CA LEU A 286 -12.32 5.98 29.91
C LEU A 286 -11.87 4.78 29.08
N MET A 287 -10.56 4.58 28.96
CA MET A 287 -9.98 3.49 28.19
C MET A 287 -10.32 2.11 28.79
N LEU A 288 -10.32 2.00 30.13
CA LEU A 288 -10.72 0.77 30.82
C LEU A 288 -12.19 0.43 30.54
N ARG A 289 -13.11 1.38 30.75
CA ARG A 289 -14.54 1.21 30.49
C ARG A 289 -14.81 0.88 29.02
N HIS A 290 -14.14 1.57 28.10
CA HIS A 290 -14.30 1.32 26.67
C HIS A 290 -13.86 -0.10 26.28
N ARG A 291 -12.72 -0.59 26.80
CA ARG A 291 -12.25 -1.97 26.56
C ARG A 291 -13.19 -3.03 27.13
N GLN A 292 -13.81 -2.76 28.28
CA GLN A 292 -14.79 -3.67 28.87
C GLN A 292 -16.06 -3.77 28.01
N MET A 293 -16.54 -2.64 27.48
CA MET A 293 -17.72 -2.60 26.61
C MET A 293 -17.44 -3.10 25.19
N ASN A 294 -16.22 -2.89 24.67
CA ASN A 294 -15.83 -3.18 23.29
C ASN A 294 -14.51 -3.97 23.26
N PRO A 295 -14.50 -5.24 23.71
CA PRO A 295 -13.26 -6.02 23.89
C PRO A 295 -12.48 -6.25 22.60
N ASP A 296 -13.16 -6.31 21.46
CA ASP A 296 -12.54 -6.55 20.14
C ASP A 296 -12.03 -5.27 19.45
N PHE A 297 -12.41 -4.10 19.96
CA PHE A 297 -12.07 -2.82 19.35
C PHE A 297 -10.66 -2.37 19.74
N ARG A 298 -9.80 -2.17 18.74
CA ARG A 298 -8.43 -1.71 18.95
C ARG A 298 -8.35 -0.21 18.68
N VAL A 299 -8.20 0.56 19.75
CA VAL A 299 -7.96 2.00 19.65
C VAL A 299 -6.60 2.27 19.01
N GLN A 300 -6.62 2.99 17.88
CA GLN A 300 -5.44 3.39 17.11
C GLN A 300 -5.08 4.87 17.37
N GLY A 301 -6.05 5.68 17.80
CA GLY A 301 -5.79 7.03 18.24
C GLY A 301 -6.91 7.59 19.11
N ILE A 302 -6.58 8.68 19.80
CA ILE A 302 -7.46 9.38 20.72
C ILE A 302 -7.41 10.86 20.36
N SER A 303 -8.55 11.53 20.28
CA SER A 303 -8.58 12.99 20.15
C SER A 303 -9.33 13.58 21.35
N VAL A 304 -8.66 14.44 22.11
CA VAL A 304 -9.23 15.15 23.25
C VAL A 304 -9.56 16.57 22.81
N HIS A 305 -10.78 17.02 23.11
CA HIS A 305 -11.27 18.34 22.71
C HIS A 305 -11.74 19.13 23.93
N HIS A 306 -11.39 20.41 23.98
CA HIS A 306 -11.84 21.38 24.99
C HIS A 306 -11.59 20.91 26.44
N TRP A 307 -10.41 20.37 26.74
CA TRP A 307 -10.09 19.84 28.07
C TRP A 307 -10.35 20.88 29.18
N GLY A 308 -11.09 20.50 30.22
CA GLY A 308 -11.47 21.37 31.33
C GLY A 308 -12.78 22.17 31.14
N ASP A 309 -13.43 22.07 29.98
CA ASP A 309 -14.75 22.65 29.70
C ASP A 309 -15.89 21.65 29.99
N ALA A 310 -17.09 22.12 30.34
CA ALA A 310 -18.27 21.27 30.55
C ALA A 310 -18.70 20.48 29.30
N HIS A 311 -18.27 20.92 28.11
CA HIS A 311 -18.48 20.24 26.84
C HIS A 311 -17.26 19.47 26.34
N ALA A 312 -16.24 19.27 27.18
CA ALA A 312 -15.09 18.45 26.85
C ALA A 312 -15.51 17.04 26.41
N TYR A 313 -14.86 16.54 25.36
CA TYR A 313 -15.12 15.20 24.86
C TYR A 313 -13.86 14.55 24.29
N ALA A 314 -13.80 13.22 24.38
CA ALA A 314 -12.77 12.40 23.75
C ALA A 314 -13.37 11.60 22.60
N THR A 315 -12.61 11.50 21.52
CA THR A 315 -12.92 10.65 20.36
C THR A 315 -11.92 9.51 20.34
N LEU A 316 -12.38 8.29 20.61
CA LEU A 316 -11.61 7.07 20.42
C LEU A 316 -11.81 6.60 18.99
N ARG A 317 -10.72 6.50 18.23
CA ARG A 317 -10.74 6.02 16.84
C ARG A 317 -9.92 4.74 16.72
N GLY A 318 -10.41 3.79 15.94
CA GLY A 318 -9.82 2.46 15.90
C GLY A 318 -10.52 1.56 14.90
N THR A 319 -10.21 0.27 14.97
CA THR A 319 -10.90 -0.76 14.18
C THR A 319 -10.87 -2.07 14.95
N GLN A 320 -11.68 -3.02 14.54
CA GLN A 320 -11.59 -4.42 14.99
C GLN A 320 -11.10 -5.34 13.87
N ARG A 321 -10.65 -6.53 14.24
CA ARG A 321 -10.21 -7.54 13.26
C ARG A 321 -11.38 -7.93 12.36
N TRP A 322 -11.10 -8.14 11.08
CA TRP A 322 -12.04 -8.45 9.99
C TRP A 322 -13.02 -7.33 9.64
N GLN A 323 -12.88 -6.15 10.24
CA GLN A 323 -13.69 -5.00 9.88
C GLN A 323 -13.18 -4.37 8.59
N LEU A 324 -14.04 -4.30 7.57
CA LEU A 324 -13.75 -3.63 6.30
C LEU A 324 -14.01 -2.11 6.40
N SER A 325 -13.39 -1.49 7.40
CA SER A 325 -13.47 -0.05 7.67
C SER A 325 -12.12 0.49 8.12
N THR A 326 -12.06 1.79 8.42
CA THR A 326 -10.84 2.44 8.95
C THR A 326 -11.19 3.28 10.17
N ALA A 327 -10.17 3.64 10.96
CA ALA A 327 -10.31 4.54 12.11
C ALA A 327 -10.85 5.94 11.76
N ILE A 328 -11.00 6.26 10.47
CA ILE A 328 -11.66 7.48 10.02
C ILE A 328 -13.19 7.38 10.24
N PHE A 329 -13.76 6.19 10.08
CA PHE A 329 -15.20 5.94 10.09
C PHE A 329 -15.69 5.24 11.35
N GLU A 330 -14.82 4.56 12.10
CA GLU A 330 -15.15 3.89 13.36
C GLU A 330 -14.67 4.73 14.54
N ARG A 331 -15.59 5.46 15.18
CA ARG A 331 -15.28 6.44 16.22
C ARG A 331 -16.30 6.41 17.35
N TYR A 332 -15.80 6.44 18.58
CA TYR A 332 -16.63 6.59 19.77
C TYR A 332 -16.34 7.94 20.42
N HIS A 333 -17.38 8.73 20.62
CA HIS A 333 -17.31 10.06 21.23
C HIS A 333 -17.86 10.00 22.64
N TYR A 334 -17.03 10.29 23.64
CA TYR A 334 -17.38 10.26 25.05
C TYR A 334 -17.28 11.65 25.67
N ALA A 335 -18.23 12.03 26.51
CA ALA A 335 -18.11 13.21 27.35
C ALA A 335 -17.01 12.96 28.40
N LEU A 336 -16.14 13.94 28.61
CA LEU A 336 -15.05 13.81 29.58
C LEU A 336 -15.46 14.20 30.99
N THR A 337 -16.68 14.68 31.20
CA THR A 337 -17.21 15.01 32.53
C THR A 337 -17.72 13.79 33.30
N ASP A 338 -18.33 12.83 32.61
CA ASP A 338 -19.02 11.67 33.20
C ASP A 338 -18.74 10.35 32.47
N LEU A 339 -17.93 10.37 31.40
CA LEU A 339 -17.64 9.24 30.53
C LEU A 339 -18.87 8.68 29.80
N GLY A 340 -19.93 9.48 29.67
CA GLY A 340 -21.13 9.13 28.89
C GLY A 340 -20.84 9.07 27.40
N LEU A 341 -21.33 8.02 26.72
CA LEU A 341 -21.23 7.91 25.26
C LEU A 341 -22.16 8.94 24.60
N LEU A 342 -21.58 9.88 23.86
CA LEU A 342 -22.30 10.92 23.13
C LEU A 342 -22.74 10.44 21.75
N ARG A 343 -21.84 9.75 21.03
CA ARG A 343 -22.11 9.25 19.68
C ARG A 343 -21.17 8.12 19.31
N HIS A 344 -21.66 7.14 18.55
CA HIS A 344 -20.86 6.10 17.91
C HIS A 344 -21.05 6.18 16.40
N ASP A 345 -19.94 6.45 15.70
CA ASP A 345 -19.89 6.45 14.24
C ASP A 345 -19.34 5.11 13.77
N SER A 346 -20.02 4.50 12.81
CA SER A 346 -19.58 3.29 12.14
C SER A 346 -19.92 3.34 10.67
N ALA A 347 -19.05 2.76 9.83
CA ALA A 347 -19.35 2.54 8.43
C ALA A 347 -20.60 1.67 8.25
N ALA A 348 -20.92 0.79 9.21
CA ALA A 348 -22.12 -0.05 9.18
C ALA A 348 -23.43 0.76 9.14
N ASN A 349 -23.41 2.02 9.58
CA ASN A 349 -24.57 2.90 9.56
C ASN A 349 -24.78 3.58 8.18
N GLN A 350 -23.87 3.37 7.22
CA GLN A 350 -23.92 3.97 5.90
C GLN A 350 -24.66 3.07 4.89
N GLY A 351 -25.10 3.63 3.76
CA GLY A 351 -25.65 2.83 2.66
C GLY A 351 -24.64 1.84 2.04
N PRO A 352 -25.08 0.75 1.39
CA PRO A 352 -24.22 -0.34 0.94
C PRO A 352 -23.11 0.07 -0.04
N PHE A 353 -23.35 1.07 -0.90
CA PHE A 353 -22.33 1.55 -1.82
C PHE A 353 -21.32 2.47 -1.12
N THR A 354 -21.76 3.25 -0.14
CA THR A 354 -20.86 4.02 0.73
C THR A 354 -20.00 3.07 1.56
N GLN A 355 -20.58 2.01 2.15
CA GLN A 355 -19.84 0.92 2.82
C GLN A 355 -18.82 0.27 1.88
N GLY A 356 -19.24 -0.07 0.64
CA GLY A 356 -18.36 -0.62 -0.37
C GLY A 356 -17.19 0.31 -0.69
N PHE A 357 -17.42 1.62 -0.79
CA PHE A 357 -16.36 2.60 -1.00
C PHE A 357 -15.41 2.69 0.20
N ILE A 358 -15.93 2.70 1.43
CA ILE A 358 -15.14 2.69 2.65
C ILE A 358 -14.24 1.44 2.72
N ALA A 359 -14.76 0.29 2.31
CA ALA A 359 -14.06 -0.99 2.33
C ALA A 359 -12.86 -1.07 1.36
N ILE A 360 -12.81 -0.22 0.32
CA ILE A 360 -11.73 -0.21 -0.67
C ILE A 360 -10.38 0.01 -0.01
N GLN A 361 -10.30 0.96 0.93
CA GLN A 361 -9.05 1.31 1.60
C GLN A 361 -8.49 0.12 2.42
N PRO A 362 -9.20 -0.47 3.39
CA PRO A 362 -8.69 -1.60 4.14
C PRO A 362 -8.44 -2.84 3.27
N LEU A 363 -9.21 -3.06 2.20
CA LEU A 363 -8.96 -4.14 1.25
C LEU A 363 -7.65 -3.92 0.49
N HIS A 364 -7.42 -2.74 -0.08
CA HIS A 364 -6.22 -2.44 -0.86
C HIS A 364 -4.94 -2.42 -0.01
N PHE A 365 -4.99 -1.77 1.15
CA PHE A 365 -3.85 -1.67 2.07
C PHE A 365 -3.70 -2.90 2.98
N ALA A 366 -4.58 -3.90 2.82
CA ALA A 366 -4.59 -5.14 3.59
C ALA A 366 -4.64 -4.93 5.11
N ARG A 367 -5.51 -4.02 5.56
CA ARG A 367 -5.68 -3.60 6.97
C ARG A 367 -6.94 -4.17 7.62
N TYR A 368 -7.23 -5.45 7.36
CA TYR A 368 -8.41 -6.13 7.92
C TYR A 368 -8.06 -7.37 8.76
N ALA A 369 -6.89 -7.99 8.59
CA ALA A 369 -6.49 -9.18 9.36
C ALA A 369 -5.03 -9.09 9.84
N ASP A 370 -4.62 -7.90 10.28
CA ASP A 370 -3.27 -7.62 10.79
C ASP A 370 -2.16 -8.08 9.82
N ALA A 371 -1.13 -8.75 10.32
CA ALA A 371 0.00 -9.24 9.52
C ALA A 371 -0.44 -10.26 8.46
N ALA A 372 -1.47 -11.07 8.74
CA ALA A 372 -1.91 -12.12 7.82
C ALA A 372 -2.42 -11.53 6.50
N SER A 373 -3.27 -10.49 6.56
CA SER A 373 -3.72 -9.81 5.34
C SER A 373 -2.58 -9.14 4.61
N ARG A 374 -1.66 -8.47 5.33
CA ARG A 374 -0.50 -7.80 4.73
C ARG A 374 0.41 -8.76 3.97
N TRP A 375 0.78 -9.89 4.57
CA TRP A 375 1.60 -10.90 3.91
C TRP A 375 0.89 -11.57 2.74
N LEU A 376 -0.41 -11.86 2.86
CA LEU A 376 -1.20 -12.38 1.74
C LEU A 376 -1.20 -11.42 0.55
N HIS A 377 -1.42 -10.13 0.79
CA HIS A 377 -1.39 -9.10 -0.27
C HIS A 377 0.02 -8.85 -0.80
N ALA A 378 1.05 -8.90 0.05
CA ALA A 378 2.44 -8.79 -0.38
C ALA A 378 2.84 -9.95 -1.30
N LEU A 379 2.47 -11.18 -0.97
CA LEU A 379 2.68 -12.36 -1.82
C LEU A 379 1.94 -12.22 -3.16
N ALA A 380 0.70 -11.73 -3.14
CA ALA A 380 -0.05 -11.46 -4.36
C ALA A 380 0.60 -10.35 -5.22
N GLY A 381 1.07 -9.27 -4.61
CA GLY A 381 1.80 -8.20 -5.30
C GLY A 381 3.12 -8.70 -5.91
N LEU A 382 3.90 -9.50 -5.16
CA LEU A 382 5.11 -10.14 -5.68
C LEU A 382 4.79 -11.09 -6.84
N ALA A 383 3.73 -11.87 -6.73
CA ALA A 383 3.26 -12.71 -7.82
C ALA A 383 2.82 -11.89 -9.03
N GLY A 384 2.14 -10.76 -8.84
CA GLY A 384 1.80 -9.78 -9.88
C GLY A 384 3.05 -9.25 -10.60
N ALA A 385 4.10 -8.93 -9.84
CA ALA A 385 5.39 -8.54 -10.41
C ALA A 385 6.04 -9.70 -11.20
N VAL A 386 6.04 -10.93 -10.65
CA VAL A 386 6.53 -12.12 -11.37
C VAL A 386 5.73 -12.37 -12.65
N LEU A 387 4.41 -12.21 -12.63
CA LEU A 387 3.55 -12.36 -13.82
C LEU A 387 3.89 -11.31 -14.88
N ALA A 388 4.00 -10.04 -14.50
CA ALA A 388 4.36 -8.96 -15.40
C ALA A 388 5.78 -9.15 -15.99
N GLY A 389 6.76 -9.51 -15.16
CA GLY A 389 8.15 -9.73 -15.58
C GLY A 389 8.32 -10.99 -16.44
N SER A 390 7.69 -12.10 -16.06
CA SER A 390 7.72 -13.35 -16.84
C SER A 390 6.96 -13.21 -18.16
N GLY A 391 5.81 -12.54 -18.16
CA GLY A 391 4.98 -12.33 -19.35
C GLY A 391 5.70 -11.47 -20.40
N THR A 392 6.29 -10.35 -19.97
CA THR A 392 7.10 -9.49 -20.87
C THR A 392 8.32 -10.23 -21.41
N TRP A 393 9.04 -10.99 -20.57
CA TRP A 393 10.19 -11.78 -21.00
C TRP A 393 9.81 -12.90 -21.99
N LEU A 394 8.73 -13.63 -21.74
CA LEU A 394 8.22 -14.66 -22.66
C LEU A 394 7.81 -14.05 -24.00
N TRP A 395 7.16 -12.89 -23.98
CA TRP A 395 6.79 -12.16 -25.19
C TRP A 395 8.02 -11.72 -26.00
N LEU A 396 9.02 -11.13 -25.35
CA LEU A 396 10.27 -10.71 -25.98
C LEU A 396 11.02 -11.90 -26.61
N ARG A 397 11.01 -13.07 -25.98
CA ARG A 397 11.63 -14.28 -26.55
C ARG A 397 10.89 -14.80 -27.77
N ARG A 398 9.56 -14.74 -27.75
CA ARG A 398 8.72 -15.20 -28.87
C ARG A 398 8.85 -14.29 -30.09
N HIS A 399 9.06 -12.99 -29.88
CA HIS A 399 9.14 -11.97 -30.93
C HIS A 399 10.59 -11.47 -31.11
N ALA A 400 11.60 -12.28 -30.79
CA ALA A 400 13.01 -11.84 -30.81
C ALA A 400 13.50 -11.38 -32.19
N SER A 401 12.86 -11.88 -33.27
CA SER A 401 13.09 -11.47 -34.66
C SER A 401 12.49 -10.10 -34.99
N ASP A 402 11.53 -9.61 -34.20
CA ASP A 402 10.70 -8.48 -34.56
C ASP A 402 11.38 -7.17 -34.12
N SER A 403 11.35 -6.15 -34.98
CA SER A 403 11.95 -4.85 -34.67
C SER A 403 11.34 -4.23 -33.40
N SER A 404 10.05 -4.41 -33.17
CA SER A 404 9.35 -3.91 -31.96
C SER A 404 9.95 -4.48 -30.67
N ALA A 405 10.28 -5.78 -30.64
CA ALA A 405 10.91 -6.40 -29.48
C ALA A 405 12.34 -5.88 -29.24
N GLN A 406 13.07 -5.54 -30.32
CA GLN A 406 14.41 -4.95 -30.19
C GLN A 406 14.36 -3.55 -29.56
N TYR A 407 13.36 -2.73 -29.90
CA TYR A 407 13.15 -1.42 -29.28
C TYR A 407 12.67 -1.51 -27.82
N LEU A 408 11.77 -2.44 -27.53
CA LEU A 408 11.17 -2.57 -26.20
C LEU A 408 12.08 -3.25 -25.18
N ARG A 409 12.96 -4.16 -25.62
CA ARG A 409 13.82 -4.95 -24.72
C ARG A 409 14.68 -4.11 -23.78
N PRO A 410 15.41 -3.08 -24.24
CA PRO A 410 16.16 -2.18 -23.36
C PRO A 410 15.30 -1.53 -22.28
N TRP A 411 14.16 -0.98 -22.68
CA TRP A 411 13.27 -0.24 -21.78
C TRP A 411 12.66 -1.17 -20.73
N LEU A 412 12.12 -2.31 -21.14
CA LEU A 412 11.56 -3.32 -20.24
C LEU A 412 12.61 -3.88 -19.28
N SER A 413 13.83 -4.12 -19.75
CA SER A 413 14.93 -4.62 -18.90
C SER A 413 15.35 -3.58 -17.86
N GLY A 414 15.47 -2.31 -18.24
CA GLY A 414 15.79 -1.21 -17.33
C GLY A 414 14.68 -0.94 -16.31
N MET A 415 13.42 -1.01 -16.71
CA MET A 415 12.29 -0.86 -15.79
C MET A 415 12.16 -2.00 -14.79
N THR A 416 12.46 -3.24 -15.20
CA THR A 416 12.30 -4.42 -14.35
C THR A 416 13.56 -4.72 -13.55
N LEU A 417 14.63 -5.16 -14.22
CA LEU A 417 15.90 -5.52 -13.59
C LEU A 417 16.61 -4.32 -12.97
N GLY A 418 16.51 -3.15 -13.61
CA GLY A 418 17.04 -1.91 -13.04
C GLY A 418 16.33 -1.49 -11.75
N LEU A 419 15.01 -1.68 -11.66
CA LEU A 419 14.27 -1.43 -10.42
C LEU A 419 14.66 -2.43 -9.32
N LEU A 420 14.86 -3.71 -9.67
CA LEU A 420 15.37 -4.69 -8.70
C LEU A 420 16.71 -4.24 -8.10
N LEU A 421 17.66 -3.82 -8.95
CA LEU A 421 18.93 -3.29 -8.49
C LEU A 421 18.78 -2.03 -7.63
N ALA A 422 17.88 -1.13 -8.01
CA ALA A 422 17.63 0.11 -7.27
C ALA A 422 17.04 -0.13 -5.88
N CYS A 423 16.06 -1.03 -5.77
CA CYS A 423 15.53 -1.48 -4.50
C CYS A 423 16.64 -2.14 -3.66
N SER A 424 17.42 -3.07 -4.23
CA SER A 424 18.53 -3.74 -3.52
C SER A 424 19.57 -2.74 -3.00
N THR A 425 19.88 -1.70 -3.78
CA THR A 425 20.81 -0.63 -3.39
C THR A 425 20.25 0.16 -2.21
N MET A 426 18.98 0.53 -2.26
CA MET A 426 18.31 1.22 -1.16
C MET A 426 18.28 0.38 0.12
N PHE A 427 18.01 -0.93 0.03
CA PHE A 427 18.10 -1.84 1.17
C PHE A 427 19.52 -1.93 1.73
N ALA A 428 20.54 -2.03 0.86
CA ALA A 428 21.94 -2.05 1.29
C ALA A 428 22.34 -0.75 2.01
N ILE A 429 22.01 0.42 1.45
CA ILE A 429 22.26 1.72 2.12
C ILE A 429 21.57 1.76 3.48
N THR A 430 20.33 1.29 3.56
CA THR A 430 19.54 1.28 4.80
C THR A 430 20.18 0.40 5.86
N ALA A 431 20.68 -0.78 5.49
CA ALA A 431 21.31 -1.71 6.41
C ALA A 431 22.74 -1.31 6.83
N LEU A 432 23.48 -0.61 5.96
CA LEU A 432 24.87 -0.21 6.19
C LEU A 432 25.01 1.15 6.91
N THR A 433 23.92 1.88 7.07
CA THR A 433 23.93 3.22 7.69
C THR A 433 23.02 3.27 8.91
N PRO A 434 23.47 3.90 10.02
CA PRO A 434 22.64 4.01 11.23
C PRO A 434 21.47 4.97 10.99
N ASP A 435 20.32 4.69 11.62
CA ASP A 435 19.13 5.52 11.52
C ASP A 435 19.27 6.88 12.22
N SER A 436 20.29 7.09 13.05
CA SER A 436 20.64 8.40 13.59
C SER A 436 21.28 9.35 12.57
N TRP A 437 21.73 8.86 11.41
CA TRP A 437 22.49 9.68 10.46
C TRP A 437 21.60 10.63 9.63
N PRO A 438 21.73 11.97 9.76
CA PRO A 438 20.82 12.93 9.11
C PRO A 438 20.73 12.80 7.58
N SER A 439 21.85 12.46 6.93
CA SER A 439 21.90 12.36 5.47
C SER A 439 21.37 11.02 4.93
N ARG A 440 20.99 10.06 5.79
CA ARG A 440 20.56 8.70 5.37
C ARG A 440 19.43 8.73 4.34
N GLN A 441 18.40 9.55 4.58
CA GLN A 441 17.28 9.72 3.64
C GLN A 441 17.75 10.18 2.26
N ARG A 442 18.67 11.16 2.22
CA ARG A 442 19.22 11.69 0.96
C ARG A 442 19.99 10.61 0.21
N TRP A 443 20.82 9.83 0.90
CA TRP A 443 21.59 8.74 0.28
C TRP A 443 20.70 7.58 -0.19
N GLN A 444 19.64 7.22 0.54
CA GLN A 444 18.65 6.26 0.07
C GLN A 444 17.99 6.73 -1.23
N ALA A 445 17.54 7.99 -1.29
CA ALA A 445 16.92 8.57 -2.47
C ALA A 445 17.88 8.66 -3.66
N MET A 446 19.10 9.16 -3.44
CA MET A 446 20.13 9.23 -4.49
C MET A 446 20.55 7.85 -4.97
N GLY A 447 20.80 6.91 -4.05
CA GLY A 447 21.16 5.54 -4.38
C GLY A 447 20.08 4.84 -5.21
N PHE A 448 18.83 4.95 -4.80
CA PHE A 448 17.69 4.44 -5.56
C PHE A 448 17.61 5.08 -6.96
N GLY A 449 17.60 6.41 -7.05
CA GLY A 449 17.43 7.13 -8.32
C GLY A 449 18.59 6.93 -9.30
N LEU A 450 19.84 7.06 -8.83
CA LEU A 450 21.03 6.96 -9.67
C LEU A 450 21.26 5.54 -10.18
N THR A 451 21.02 4.52 -9.35
CA THR A 451 21.17 3.13 -9.81
C THR A 451 20.07 2.72 -10.78
N TRP A 452 18.83 3.19 -10.57
CA TRP A 452 17.75 2.93 -11.52
C TRP A 452 18.01 3.62 -12.86
N ALA A 453 18.34 4.92 -12.84
CA ALA A 453 18.66 5.68 -14.04
C ALA A 453 19.89 5.12 -14.76
N GLY A 454 20.95 4.77 -14.01
CA GLY A 454 22.15 4.14 -14.54
C GLY A 454 21.84 2.81 -15.23
N ALA A 455 21.07 1.92 -14.59
CA ALA A 455 20.67 0.65 -15.20
C ALA A 455 19.82 0.85 -16.47
N LEU A 456 18.92 1.85 -16.48
CA LEU A 456 18.12 2.19 -17.66
C LEU A 456 18.99 2.69 -18.81
N ILE A 457 19.91 3.63 -18.54
CA ILE A 457 20.87 4.15 -19.52
C ILE A 457 21.73 3.00 -20.06
N CYS A 458 22.24 2.13 -19.20
CA CYS A 458 23.02 0.96 -19.60
C CYS A 458 22.27 0.02 -20.54
N CYS A 459 20.97 -0.18 -20.32
CA CYS A 459 20.14 -0.98 -21.21
C CYS A 459 19.95 -0.30 -22.58
N LEU A 460 19.81 1.03 -22.60
CA LEU A 460 19.57 1.84 -23.79
C LEU A 460 20.82 2.07 -24.64
N LEU A 461 22.03 2.05 -24.06
CA LEU A 461 23.29 2.28 -24.78
C LEU A 461 23.72 1.06 -25.60
N PRO A 462 24.14 1.21 -26.87
CA PRO A 462 24.59 0.09 -27.69
C PRO A 462 25.92 -0.48 -27.17
N GLY A 463 26.08 -1.80 -27.23
CA GLY A 463 27.36 -2.43 -26.93
C GLY A 463 27.29 -3.94 -26.69
N LYS A 464 28.46 -4.60 -26.80
CA LYS A 464 28.61 -6.06 -26.67
C LYS A 464 28.23 -6.57 -25.27
N TRP A 465 28.35 -5.72 -24.26
CA TRP A 465 28.01 -5.97 -22.85
C TRP A 465 26.51 -6.18 -22.60
N ARG A 466 25.62 -5.73 -23.51
CA ARG A 466 24.16 -5.93 -23.40
C ARG A 466 23.75 -7.38 -23.21
N ALA A 467 24.50 -8.33 -23.78
CA ALA A 467 24.19 -9.75 -23.65
C ALA A 467 24.32 -10.24 -22.19
N ARG A 468 25.28 -9.69 -21.44
CA ARG A 468 25.55 -10.04 -20.03
C ARG A 468 24.85 -9.12 -19.04
N LEU A 469 24.40 -7.94 -19.47
CA LEU A 469 23.81 -6.94 -18.60
C LEU A 469 22.66 -7.48 -17.71
N PRO A 470 21.69 -8.28 -18.21
CA PRO A 470 20.64 -8.84 -17.35
C PRO A 470 21.17 -9.72 -16.21
N THR A 471 22.18 -10.55 -16.47
CA THR A 471 22.76 -11.45 -15.47
C THR A 471 23.58 -10.65 -14.46
N THR A 472 24.36 -9.68 -14.93
CA THR A 472 25.11 -8.76 -14.07
C THR A 472 24.21 -7.95 -13.15
N LEU A 473 23.11 -7.39 -13.66
CA LEU A 473 22.14 -6.63 -12.85
C LEU A 473 21.54 -7.51 -11.74
N LEU A 474 21.15 -8.76 -12.07
CA LEU A 474 20.60 -9.70 -11.08
C LEU A 474 21.65 -10.15 -10.05
N GLN A 475 22.89 -10.42 -10.47
CA GLN A 475 23.97 -10.80 -9.56
C GLN A 475 24.33 -9.65 -8.60
N LEU A 476 24.42 -8.42 -9.09
CA LEU A 476 24.63 -7.23 -8.25
C LEU A 476 23.47 -7.01 -7.28
N ALA A 477 22.23 -7.11 -7.76
CA ALA A 477 21.05 -7.00 -6.92
C ALA A 477 21.03 -8.09 -5.82
N ALA A 478 21.40 -9.33 -6.15
CA ALA A 478 21.50 -10.44 -5.20
C ALA A 478 22.58 -10.19 -4.14
N ALA A 479 23.77 -9.76 -4.56
CA ALA A 479 24.88 -9.46 -3.66
C ALA A 479 24.52 -8.34 -2.67
N LEU A 480 23.89 -7.26 -3.16
CA LEU A 480 23.45 -6.14 -2.31
C LEU A 480 22.40 -6.56 -1.28
N LEU A 481 21.45 -7.43 -1.65
CA LEU A 481 20.45 -7.97 -0.71
C LEU A 481 21.08 -8.89 0.34
N ALA A 482 22.04 -9.73 -0.07
CA ALA A 482 22.79 -10.58 0.86
C ALA A 482 23.59 -9.73 1.86
N VAL A 483 24.26 -8.68 1.39
CA VAL A 483 24.97 -7.70 2.24
C VAL A 483 24.00 -7.01 3.18
N ALA A 484 22.84 -6.55 2.69
CA ALA A 484 21.84 -5.90 3.52
C ALA A 484 21.34 -6.81 4.65
N ALA A 485 21.03 -8.07 4.33
CA ALA A 485 20.59 -9.04 5.33
C ALA A 485 21.69 -9.38 6.34
N ALA A 486 22.94 -9.58 5.87
CA ALA A 486 24.08 -9.86 6.73
C ALA A 486 24.39 -8.68 7.68
N ALA A 487 24.41 -7.45 7.17
CA ALA A 487 24.64 -6.24 7.98
C ALA A 487 23.52 -6.03 9.02
N SER A 488 22.26 -6.24 8.61
CA SER A 488 21.10 -6.18 9.49
C SER A 488 21.16 -7.24 10.60
N LEU A 489 21.53 -8.49 10.26
CA LEU A 489 21.69 -9.55 11.24
C LEU A 489 22.89 -9.33 12.17
N ALA A 490 24.01 -8.78 11.67
CA ALA A 490 25.19 -8.49 12.48
C ALA A 490 24.92 -7.39 13.52
N THR A 491 24.26 -6.30 13.11
CA THR A 491 23.85 -5.21 14.02
C THR A 491 22.79 -5.68 15.01
N GLN A 492 21.89 -6.57 14.58
CA GLN A 492 20.85 -7.11 15.43
C GLN A 492 21.32 -8.30 16.27
N TRP A 493 22.46 -8.95 16.03
CA TRP A 493 22.86 -10.22 16.67
C TRP A 493 22.76 -10.21 18.21
N ARG A 494 23.16 -9.10 18.86
CA ARG A 494 23.06 -8.94 20.33
C ARG A 494 21.61 -8.81 20.82
N SER A 495 20.72 -8.31 19.98
CA SER A 495 19.27 -8.20 20.20
C SER A 495 18.48 -9.23 19.40
N ALA A 496 19.10 -10.16 18.64
CA ALA A 496 18.43 -11.00 17.65
C ALA A 496 17.56 -12.07 18.30
N TRP A 497 17.97 -12.51 19.49
CA TRP A 497 17.16 -13.32 20.40
C TRP A 497 15.95 -12.56 20.99
N GLN A 498 15.93 -11.24 20.85
CA GLN A 498 14.85 -10.33 21.27
C GLN A 498 14.28 -9.54 20.07
N ALA A 499 14.70 -9.82 18.84
CA ALA A 499 14.32 -9.04 17.68
C ALA A 499 12.87 -9.38 17.34
N PRO A 500 11.97 -8.39 17.26
CA PRO A 500 10.58 -8.65 17.02
C PRO A 500 10.41 -9.28 15.63
N TRP A 501 9.55 -10.29 15.56
CA TRP A 501 9.19 -11.05 14.35
C TRP A 501 9.09 -10.23 13.05
N PRO A 502 8.53 -9.00 13.04
CA PRO A 502 8.49 -8.13 11.86
C PRO A 502 9.86 -7.86 11.23
N ALA A 503 10.91 -7.57 12.00
CA ALA A 503 12.23 -7.26 11.43
C ALA A 503 12.91 -8.51 10.83
N LEU A 504 12.78 -9.65 11.50
CA LEU A 504 13.33 -10.92 11.03
C LEU A 504 12.66 -11.37 9.71
N SER A 505 11.35 -11.14 9.57
CA SER A 505 10.62 -11.47 8.35
C SER A 505 11.15 -10.73 7.12
N ILE A 506 11.60 -9.48 7.28
CA ILE A 506 12.24 -8.72 6.20
C ILE A 506 13.60 -9.33 5.84
N ASN A 507 14.43 -9.73 6.80
CA ASN A 507 15.70 -10.41 6.50
C ASN A 507 15.49 -11.72 5.72
N VAL A 508 14.45 -12.50 6.06
CA VAL A 508 14.07 -13.70 5.30
C VAL A 508 13.66 -13.33 3.86
N LEU A 509 12.90 -12.25 3.69
CA LEU A 509 12.53 -11.75 2.36
C LEU A 509 13.76 -11.33 1.54
N LEU A 510 14.74 -10.65 2.15
CA LEU A 510 15.97 -10.24 1.48
C LEU A 510 16.82 -11.43 1.03
N LEU A 511 17.01 -12.42 1.92
CA LEU A 511 17.79 -13.63 1.61
C LEU A 511 17.12 -14.50 0.55
N SER A 512 15.81 -14.71 0.66
CA SER A 512 15.06 -15.48 -0.35
C SER A 512 15.08 -14.79 -1.72
N SER A 513 14.97 -13.45 -1.75
CA SER A 513 15.10 -12.66 -2.97
C SER A 513 16.51 -12.73 -3.56
N ALA A 514 17.57 -12.68 -2.73
CA ALA A 514 18.95 -12.83 -3.17
C ALA A 514 19.19 -14.20 -3.83
N ILE A 515 18.71 -15.28 -3.20
CA ILE A 515 18.78 -16.64 -3.75
C ILE A 515 18.02 -16.73 -5.08
N ALA A 516 16.81 -16.18 -5.14
CA ALA A 516 15.99 -16.19 -6.36
C ALA A 516 16.66 -15.42 -7.51
N PHE A 517 17.24 -14.24 -7.25
CA PHE A 517 17.93 -13.44 -8.26
C PHE A 517 19.19 -14.13 -8.77
N TRP A 518 19.99 -14.70 -7.86
CA TRP A 518 21.18 -15.47 -8.23
C TRP A 518 20.85 -16.72 -9.04
N GLY A 519 19.84 -17.48 -8.61
CA GLY A 519 19.35 -18.66 -9.32
C GLY A 519 18.80 -18.31 -10.72
N THR A 520 18.11 -17.18 -10.84
CA THR A 520 17.61 -16.68 -12.13
C THR A 520 18.76 -16.26 -13.05
N ALA A 521 19.78 -15.57 -12.53
CA ALA A 521 20.96 -15.19 -13.29
C ALA A 521 21.69 -16.42 -13.86
N ARG A 522 21.92 -17.45 -13.03
CA ARG A 522 22.55 -18.71 -13.48
C ARG A 522 21.77 -19.39 -14.61
N LYS A 523 20.44 -19.43 -14.51
CA LYS A 523 19.58 -20.01 -15.55
C LYS A 523 19.50 -19.19 -16.84
N LEU A 524 19.83 -17.90 -16.79
CA LEU A 524 19.95 -17.06 -17.98
C LEU A 524 21.28 -17.30 -18.72
N GLU A 525 22.33 -17.73 -18.01
CA GLU A 525 23.65 -18.05 -18.57
C GLU A 525 23.69 -19.43 -19.22
N THR A 526 22.89 -20.38 -18.74
CA THR A 526 22.78 -21.72 -19.34
C THR A 526 22.12 -21.63 -20.73
N PRO A 527 22.79 -22.04 -21.82
CA PRO A 527 22.16 -22.12 -23.14
C PRO A 527 20.95 -23.09 -23.10
N PRO A 528 19.92 -22.83 -23.91
CA PRO A 528 18.65 -23.56 -23.87
C PRO A 528 18.76 -25.04 -24.25
#